data_AF-A0A7Y2L5S3-F1
#
_entry.id   AF-A0A7Y2L5S3-F1
#
_cell.length_a   1.000
_cell.length_b   1.000
_cell.length_c   1.000
_cell.angle_alpha   90.00
_cell.angle_beta   90.00
_cell.angle_gamma   90.00
#
_symmetry.space_group_name_H-M   'P 1'
#
loop_
_entity.id
_entity.type
_entity.pdbx_description
1 polymer ?
#
loop_
_entity_poly.entity_id
_entity_poly.type
_entity_poly.pdbx_seq_one_letter_code
_entity_poly.pdbx_strand_id
1 'polypeptide(L)'
;MGIDLPLIWAIIIIFGIMMYVIMDGFDLGIGILFPFIKGESDRDVMMNTVAPVWDGNETWLVLGGAALFGAFPLAYAVVLSALYLPLILMLLGLIFRGVAFEFRFKARPEKRHIWDKSFIGGSLVATFFQGVALGAFIDGIPVVNREYAGGGMDW
;
A
#
# COMPACT_ATOMS: atom_id res chain seq x y z
N MET A 1 -15.77 -11.22 33.31
CA MET A 1 -15.51 -10.52 32.03
C MET A 1 -15.16 -11.57 31.00
N GLY A 2 -15.95 -11.70 29.94
CA GLY A 2 -15.62 -12.61 28.83
C GLY A 2 -14.54 -11.99 27.93
N ILE A 3 -13.98 -12.80 27.04
CA ILE A 3 -13.06 -12.35 26.00
C ILE A 3 -13.86 -11.58 24.94
N ASP A 4 -13.51 -10.32 24.70
CA ASP A 4 -14.11 -9.49 23.66
C ASP A 4 -13.42 -9.75 22.31
N LEU A 5 -13.97 -10.71 21.56
CA LEU A 5 -13.43 -11.12 20.25
C LEU A 5 -13.44 -9.97 19.23
N PRO A 6 -14.52 -9.17 19.07
CA PRO A 6 -14.49 -7.98 18.22
C PRO A 6 -13.33 -7.04 18.56
N LEU A 7 -13.11 -6.72 19.84
CA LEU A 7 -12.01 -5.84 20.23
C LEU A 7 -10.64 -6.42 19.87
N ILE A 8 -10.43 -7.72 20.12
CA ILE A 8 -9.17 -8.39 19.78
C ILE A 8 -8.92 -8.35 18.27
N TRP A 9 -9.93 -8.66 17.46
CA TRP A 9 -9.79 -8.60 16.00
C TRP A 9 -9.56 -7.19 15.48
N ALA A 10 -10.21 -6.18 16.08
CA ALA A 10 -9.95 -4.79 15.73
C ALA A 10 -8.49 -4.41 16.01
N ILE A 11 -7.93 -4.82 17.16
CA ILE A 11 -6.51 -4.59 17.49
C ILE A 11 -5.59 -5.30 16.48
N ILE A 12 -5.88 -6.55 16.12
CA ILE A 12 -5.07 -7.29 15.13
C ILE A 12 -5.08 -6.59 13.77
N ILE A 13 -6.24 -6.13 13.30
CA ILE A 13 -6.37 -5.42 12.02
C ILE A 13 -5.62 -4.09 12.05
N ILE A 14 -5.81 -3.29 13.09
CA ILE A 14 -5.11 -2.01 13.27
C ILE A 14 -3.60 -2.24 13.31
N PHE A 15 -3.15 -3.25 14.05
CA PHE A 15 -1.75 -3.63 14.10
C PHE A 15 -1.23 -4.05 12.72
N GLY A 16 -1.96 -4.87 11.98
CA GLY A 16 -1.57 -5.29 10.64
C GLY A 16 -1.43 -4.12 9.66
N ILE A 17 -2.40 -3.22 9.64
CA ILE A 17 -2.35 -2.00 8.80
C ILE A 17 -1.18 -1.09 9.24
N MET A 18 -0.95 -0.94 10.55
CA MET A 18 0.17 -0.17 11.07
C MET A 18 1.51 -0.77 10.65
N MET A 19 1.67 -2.09 10.75
CA MET A 19 2.89 -2.78 10.31
C MET A 19 3.13 -2.59 8.82
N TYR A 20 2.09 -2.66 7.99
CA TYR A 20 2.19 -2.31 6.58
C TYR A 20 2.72 -0.88 6.38
N VAL A 21 2.11 0.12 7.02
CA VAL A 21 2.51 1.53 6.87
C VAL A 21 3.98 1.75 7.30
N ILE A 22 4.42 1.09 8.36
CA ILE A 22 5.81 1.23 8.86
C ILE A 22 6.80 0.50 7.95
N MET A 23 6.55 -0.77 7.65
CA MET A 23 7.50 -1.62 6.94
C MET A 23 7.55 -1.26 5.46
N ASP A 24 6.40 -1.18 4.80
CA ASP A 24 6.31 -0.81 3.39
C ASP A 24 6.59 0.68 3.17
N GLY A 25 6.34 1.53 4.18
CA GLY A 25 6.66 2.95 4.13
C GLY A 25 8.16 3.23 3.92
N PHE A 26 9.05 2.38 4.44
CA PHE A 26 10.48 2.46 4.16
C PHE A 26 10.79 2.17 2.69
N ASP A 27 10.20 1.12 2.12
CA ASP A 27 10.38 0.72 0.72
C ASP A 27 9.88 1.80 -0.24
N LEU A 28 8.69 2.34 0.05
CA LEU A 28 8.09 3.46 -0.67
C LEU A 28 8.97 4.70 -0.58
N GLY A 29 9.50 5.00 0.63
CA GLY A 29 10.44 6.10 0.86
C GLY A 29 11.70 5.99 0.02
N ILE A 30 12.28 4.79 -0.10
CA ILE A 30 13.42 4.53 -0.99
C ILE A 30 13.06 4.83 -2.44
N GLY A 31 11.88 4.43 -2.90
CA GLY A 31 11.40 4.74 -4.26
C GLY A 31 11.24 6.24 -4.53
N ILE A 32 10.77 7.00 -3.54
CA ILE A 32 10.65 8.46 -3.64
C ILE A 32 12.02 9.13 -3.65
N LEU A 33 12.99 8.62 -2.89
CA LEU A 33 14.35 9.17 -2.83
C LEU A 33 15.22 8.75 -4.04
N PHE A 34 14.84 7.68 -4.73
CA PHE A 34 15.58 7.10 -5.85
C PHE A 34 16.01 8.07 -6.97
N PRO A 35 15.19 9.04 -7.44
CA PRO A 35 15.60 9.95 -8.52
C PRO A 35 16.66 10.97 -8.07
N PHE A 36 16.78 11.23 -6.77
CA PHE A 36 17.73 12.20 -6.23
C PHE A 36 19.14 11.63 -6.08
N ILE A 37 19.29 10.31 -6.09
CA ILE A 37 20.59 9.63 -6.03
C ILE A 37 21.15 9.48 -7.45
N LYS A 38 22.37 9.97 -7.67
CA LYS A 38 23.01 9.99 -9.01
C LYS A 38 23.90 8.79 -9.29
N GLY A 39 24.48 8.17 -8.27
CA GLY A 39 25.35 7.00 -8.42
C GLY A 39 24.58 5.73 -8.74
N GLU A 40 24.94 5.04 -9.82
CA GLU A 40 24.31 3.76 -10.18
C GLU A 40 24.58 2.69 -9.11
N SER A 41 25.79 2.64 -8.56
CA SER A 41 26.16 1.76 -7.44
C SER A 41 25.30 2.02 -6.20
N ASP A 42 25.04 3.30 -5.89
CA ASP A 42 24.25 3.67 -4.71
C ASP A 42 22.77 3.28 -4.90
N ARG A 43 22.24 3.45 -6.11
CA ARG A 43 20.89 2.96 -6.48
C ARG A 43 20.79 1.44 -6.42
N ASP A 44 21.82 0.72 -6.84
CA ASP A 44 21.87 -0.73 -6.73
C ASP A 44 21.87 -1.16 -5.26
N VAL A 45 22.64 -0.49 -4.40
CA VAL A 45 22.61 -0.72 -2.95
C VAL A 45 21.21 -0.46 -2.38
N MET A 46 20.58 0.67 -2.72
CA MET A 46 19.20 0.97 -2.28
C MET A 46 18.22 -0.15 -2.64
N MET A 47 18.21 -0.60 -3.91
CA MET A 47 17.33 -1.70 -4.33
C MET A 47 17.62 -3.00 -3.57
N ASN A 48 18.89 -3.33 -3.37
CA ASN A 48 19.30 -4.54 -2.68
C ASN A 48 18.91 -4.56 -1.18
N THR A 49 18.70 -3.40 -0.55
CA THR A 49 18.22 -3.36 0.85
C THR A 49 16.75 -3.75 0.98
N VAL A 50 15.96 -3.56 -0.08
CA VAL A 50 14.49 -3.76 -0.07
C VAL A 50 14.09 -5.07 -0.71
N ALA A 51 14.80 -5.49 -1.77
CA ALA A 51 14.49 -6.68 -2.56
C ALA A 51 14.25 -7.98 -1.74
N PRO A 52 14.91 -8.23 -0.60
CA PRO A 52 14.65 -9.44 0.19
C PRO A 52 13.38 -9.38 1.07
N VAL A 53 12.82 -8.20 1.33
CA VAL A 53 11.79 -8.00 2.37
C VAL A 53 10.48 -7.41 1.86
N TRP A 54 10.45 -6.77 0.70
CA TRP A 54 9.27 -6.05 0.19
C TRP A 54 8.00 -6.92 0.06
N ASP A 55 8.13 -8.16 -0.38
CA ASP A 55 7.00 -9.10 -0.53
C ASP A 55 6.36 -9.43 0.85
N GLY A 56 7.21 -9.55 1.88
CA GLY A 56 6.76 -9.67 3.27
C GLY A 56 6.08 -8.41 3.78
N ASN A 57 6.56 -7.23 3.37
CA ASN A 57 5.97 -5.95 3.78
C ASN A 57 4.55 -5.78 3.20
N GLU A 58 4.35 -6.12 1.92
CA GLU A 58 3.02 -6.07 1.28
C GLU A 58 2.02 -7.07 1.90
N THR A 59 2.51 -8.21 2.41
CA THR A 59 1.66 -9.23 3.03
C THR A 59 0.88 -8.69 4.24
N TRP A 60 1.39 -7.69 4.95
CA TRP A 60 0.68 -7.03 6.05
C TRP A 60 -0.60 -6.33 5.60
N LEU A 61 -0.59 -5.70 4.43
CA LEU A 61 -1.78 -5.07 3.85
C LEU A 61 -2.84 -6.14 3.51
N VAL A 62 -2.40 -7.25 2.92
CA VAL A 62 -3.27 -8.38 2.59
C VAL A 62 -3.90 -8.98 3.85
N LEU A 63 -3.11 -9.16 4.91
CA LEU A 63 -3.61 -9.61 6.21
C LEU A 63 -4.66 -8.65 6.77
N GLY A 64 -4.41 -7.33 6.74
CA GLY A 64 -5.36 -6.32 7.19
C GLY A 64 -6.69 -6.41 6.44
N GLY A 65 -6.64 -6.49 5.10
CA GLY A 65 -7.83 -6.62 4.26
C GLY A 65 -8.60 -7.93 4.48
N ALA A 66 -7.90 -9.06 4.53
CA ALA A 66 -8.52 -10.38 4.74
C ALA A 66 -9.11 -10.50 6.16
N ALA A 67 -8.43 -9.99 7.18
CA ALA A 67 -8.94 -9.98 8.55
C ALA A 67 -10.16 -9.05 8.68
N LEU A 68 -10.16 -7.89 8.00
CA LEU A 68 -11.32 -7.00 7.97
C LEU A 68 -12.52 -7.68 7.30
N PHE A 69 -12.31 -8.39 6.19
CA PHE A 69 -13.37 -9.17 5.52
C PHE A 69 -13.95 -10.25 6.44
N GLY A 70 -13.08 -11.02 7.12
CA GLY A 70 -13.51 -12.12 7.98
C GLY A 70 -14.17 -11.68 9.29
N ALA A 71 -13.62 -10.68 9.97
CA ALA A 71 -14.10 -10.23 11.27
C ALA A 71 -15.20 -9.15 11.19
N PHE A 72 -15.15 -8.28 10.18
CA PHE A 72 -16.04 -7.13 10.01
C PHE A 72 -16.51 -6.95 8.56
N PRO A 73 -17.28 -7.89 8.00
CA PRO A 73 -17.65 -7.88 6.58
C PRO A 73 -18.42 -6.63 6.15
N LEU A 74 -19.22 -6.04 7.05
CA LEU A 74 -19.90 -4.78 6.76
C LEU A 74 -18.90 -3.62 6.60
N ALA A 75 -17.94 -3.50 7.51
CA ALA A 75 -16.93 -2.45 7.45
C ALA A 75 -16.08 -2.62 6.18
N TYR A 76 -15.71 -3.86 5.85
CA TYR A 76 -15.02 -4.19 4.60
C TYR A 76 -15.80 -3.69 3.38
N ALA A 77 -17.09 -4.02 3.26
CA ALA A 77 -17.91 -3.63 2.12
C ALA A 77 -18.03 -2.10 1.98
N VAL A 78 -18.26 -1.38 3.08
CA VAL A 78 -18.38 0.08 3.08
C VAL A 78 -17.05 0.75 2.72
N VAL A 79 -15.97 0.37 3.39
CA VAL A 79 -14.65 0.99 3.22
C VAL A 79 -14.12 0.77 1.81
N LEU A 80 -14.21 -0.44 1.27
CA LEU A 80 -13.74 -0.72 -0.09
C LEU A 80 -14.59 -0.03 -1.15
N SER A 81 -15.89 0.15 -0.91
CA SER A 81 -16.76 0.88 -1.84
C SER A 81 -16.41 2.37 -1.86
N ALA A 82 -16.20 2.96 -0.68
CA ALA A 82 -15.81 4.36 -0.54
C ALA A 82 -14.42 4.64 -1.14
N LEU A 83 -13.47 3.75 -0.86
CA LEU A 83 -12.07 3.89 -1.26
C LEU A 83 -11.71 3.11 -2.53
N TYR A 84 -12.71 2.74 -3.34
CA TYR A 84 -12.51 1.89 -4.52
C TYR A 84 -11.41 2.42 -5.43
N LEU A 85 -11.53 3.69 -5.84
CA LEU A 85 -10.59 4.29 -6.78
C LEU A 85 -9.20 4.52 -6.15
N PRO A 86 -9.07 5.08 -4.93
CA PRO A 86 -7.78 5.16 -4.23
C PRO A 86 -7.07 3.82 -4.09
N LEU A 87 -7.77 2.76 -3.64
CA LEU A 87 -7.17 1.45 -3.41
C LEU A 87 -6.74 0.77 -4.71
N ILE A 88 -7.51 0.94 -5.81
CA ILE A 88 -7.11 0.43 -7.13
C ILE A 88 -5.87 1.13 -7.65
N LEU A 89 -5.79 2.46 -7.52
CA LEU A 89 -4.63 3.23 -7.97
C LEU A 89 -3.39 2.91 -7.13
N MET A 90 -3.56 2.76 -5.82
CA MET A 90 -2.53 2.28 -4.90
C MET A 90 -2.02 0.89 -5.32
N LEU A 91 -2.92 -0.07 -5.58
CA LEU A 91 -2.59 -1.42 -6.01
C LEU A 91 -1.81 -1.42 -7.33
N LEU A 92 -2.20 -0.61 -8.30
CA LEU A 92 -1.45 -0.46 -9.55
C LEU A 92 -0.03 0.05 -9.28
N GLY A 93 0.12 1.02 -8.38
CA GLY A 93 1.44 1.51 -7.95
C GLY A 93 2.32 0.40 -7.35
N LEU A 94 1.76 -0.40 -6.44
CA LEU A 94 2.44 -1.54 -5.83
C LEU A 94 2.83 -2.61 -6.86
N ILE A 95 1.96 -2.93 -7.82
CA ILE A 95 2.26 -3.88 -8.91
C ILE A 95 3.46 -3.39 -9.73
N PHE A 96 3.45 -2.12 -10.18
CA PHE A 96 4.57 -1.57 -10.95
C PHE A 96 5.88 -1.59 -10.16
N ARG A 97 5.81 -1.35 -8.84
CA ARG A 97 6.95 -1.42 -7.93
C ARG A 97 7.51 -2.84 -7.83
N GLY A 98 6.67 -3.84 -7.55
CA GLY A 98 7.07 -5.24 -7.45
C GLY A 98 7.70 -5.76 -8.75
N VAL A 99 7.09 -5.43 -9.89
CA VAL A 99 7.65 -5.76 -11.21
C VAL A 99 9.00 -5.06 -11.43
N ALA A 100 9.16 -3.80 -11.00
CA ALA A 100 10.43 -3.10 -11.14
C ALA A 100 11.56 -3.77 -10.37
N PHE A 101 11.33 -4.28 -9.15
CA PHE A 101 12.34 -5.04 -8.40
C PHE A 101 12.81 -6.28 -9.17
N GLU A 102 11.88 -7.11 -9.62
CA GLU A 102 12.19 -8.37 -10.31
C GLU A 102 12.86 -8.18 -11.68
N PHE A 103 12.43 -7.19 -12.44
CA PHE A 103 12.87 -7.00 -13.82
C PHE A 103 14.10 -6.10 -13.95
N ARG A 104 14.36 -5.19 -13.00
CA ARG A 104 15.54 -4.31 -13.06
C ARG A 104 16.85 -5.11 -13.05
N PHE A 105 16.96 -6.15 -12.22
CA PHE A 105 18.15 -7.01 -12.18
C PHE A 105 18.36 -7.84 -13.46
N LYS A 106 17.26 -8.14 -14.17
CA LYS A 106 17.27 -8.91 -15.42
C LYS A 106 17.40 -8.03 -16.66
N ALA A 107 17.21 -6.71 -16.53
CA ALA A 107 17.22 -5.76 -17.64
C ALA A 107 18.64 -5.43 -18.10
N ARG A 108 18.80 -5.31 -19.43
CA ARG A 108 20.00 -4.72 -20.04
C ARG A 108 20.19 -3.27 -19.54
N PRO A 109 21.42 -2.77 -19.41
CA PRO A 109 21.71 -1.41 -18.92
C PRO A 109 20.87 -0.32 -19.61
N GLU A 110 20.70 -0.43 -20.93
CA GLU A 110 19.91 0.49 -21.75
C GLU A 110 18.44 0.60 -21.35
N LYS A 111 17.85 -0.44 -20.75
CA LYS A 111 16.43 -0.50 -20.36
C LYS A 111 16.20 -0.36 -18.86
N ARG A 112 17.25 -0.30 -18.03
CA ARG A 112 17.14 -0.14 -16.57
C ARG A 112 16.35 1.12 -16.18
N HIS A 113 16.53 2.21 -16.95
CA HIS A 113 15.83 3.47 -16.71
C HIS A 113 14.30 3.38 -16.78
N ILE A 114 13.74 2.40 -17.49
CA ILE A 114 12.29 2.18 -17.54
C ILE A 114 11.81 1.64 -16.20
N TRP A 115 12.52 0.65 -15.65
CA TRP A 115 12.19 0.04 -14.37
C TRP A 115 12.48 0.99 -13.20
N ASP A 116 13.52 1.81 -13.29
CA ASP A 116 13.76 2.90 -12.34
C ASP A 116 12.57 3.86 -12.30
N LYS A 117 12.03 4.26 -13.45
CA LYS A 117 10.83 5.12 -13.53
C LYS A 117 9.58 4.42 -12.99
N SER A 118 9.40 3.14 -13.29
CA SER A 118 8.29 2.35 -12.74
C SER A 118 8.37 2.23 -11.22
N PHE A 119 9.57 2.05 -10.67
CA PHE A 119 9.80 2.03 -9.23
C PHE A 119 9.46 3.35 -8.57
N ILE A 120 9.97 4.47 -9.12
CA ILE A 120 9.68 5.83 -8.60
C ILE A 120 8.18 6.13 -8.69
N GLY A 121 7.59 5.94 -9.87
CA GLY A 121 6.19 6.23 -10.12
C GLY A 121 5.26 5.36 -9.28
N GLY A 122 5.54 4.06 -9.20
CA GLY A 122 4.78 3.12 -8.38
C GLY A 122 4.80 3.49 -6.91
N SER A 123 5.99 3.81 -6.36
CA SER A 123 6.13 4.23 -4.97
C SER A 123 5.44 5.57 -4.66
N LEU A 124 5.52 6.55 -5.56
CA LEU A 124 4.81 7.83 -5.41
C LEU A 124 3.30 7.65 -5.42
N VAL A 125 2.77 6.88 -6.38
CA VAL A 125 1.34 6.62 -6.51
C VAL A 125 0.81 5.87 -5.27
N ALA A 126 1.49 4.81 -4.85
CA ALA A 126 1.09 4.05 -3.67
C ALA A 126 1.10 4.90 -2.39
N THR A 127 2.16 5.70 -2.18
CA THR A 127 2.27 6.59 -1.02
C THR A 127 1.17 7.66 -1.01
N PHE A 128 0.90 8.27 -2.17
CA PHE A 128 -0.13 9.30 -2.30
C PHE A 128 -1.51 8.73 -1.98
N PHE A 129 -1.90 7.63 -2.62
CA PHE A 129 -3.23 7.04 -2.43
C PHE A 129 -3.40 6.37 -1.07
N GLN A 130 -2.32 5.91 -0.43
CA GLN A 130 -2.36 5.53 0.99
C GLN A 130 -2.73 6.74 1.87
N GLY A 131 -2.12 7.91 1.62
CA GLY A 131 -2.44 9.14 2.34
C GLY A 131 -3.88 9.60 2.11
N VAL A 132 -4.36 9.54 0.87
CA VAL A 132 -5.75 9.80 0.50
C VAL A 132 -6.71 8.87 1.24
N ALA A 133 -6.45 7.55 1.20
CA ALA A 133 -7.28 6.55 1.87
C ALA A 133 -7.39 6.81 3.38
N LEU A 134 -6.28 7.14 4.03
CA LEU A 134 -6.28 7.50 5.45
C LEU A 134 -7.01 8.82 5.72
N GLY A 135 -6.80 9.83 4.86
CA GLY A 135 -7.48 11.12 4.94
C GLY A 135 -8.99 10.98 4.86
N ALA A 136 -9.50 10.31 3.83
CA ALA A 136 -10.91 10.02 3.63
C ALA A 136 -11.52 9.22 4.80
N PHE A 137 -10.76 8.25 5.34
CA PHE A 137 -11.22 7.48 6.50
C PHE A 137 -11.36 8.36 7.76
N ILE A 138 -10.45 9.32 7.96
CA ILE A 138 -10.48 10.26 9.08
C ILE A 138 -11.59 11.31 8.91
N ASP A 139 -11.79 11.83 7.70
CA ASP A 139 -12.85 12.80 7.37
C ASP A 139 -14.24 12.19 7.59
N GLY A 140 -14.35 10.89 7.30
CA GLY A 140 -15.51 10.08 7.61
C GLY A 140 -16.26 9.64 6.37
N ILE A 141 -16.63 8.37 6.33
CA ILE A 141 -17.32 7.78 5.18
C ILE A 141 -18.84 7.88 5.40
N PRO A 142 -19.61 8.53 4.51
CA PRO A 142 -21.06 8.61 4.62
C PRO A 142 -21.71 7.23 4.42
N VAL A 143 -22.52 6.81 5.39
CA VAL A 143 -23.20 5.51 5.38
C VAL A 143 -24.71 5.70 5.58
N VAL A 144 -25.52 5.15 4.67
CA VAL A 144 -26.98 5.12 4.77
C VAL A 144 -27.45 3.68 4.56
N ASN A 145 -28.36 3.20 5.40
CA ASN A 145 -28.88 1.82 5.33
C ASN A 145 -27.79 0.73 5.29
N ARG A 146 -26.65 0.97 5.97
CA ARG A 146 -25.48 0.07 6.00
C ARG A 146 -24.74 -0.06 4.65
N GLU A 147 -24.94 0.90 3.76
CA GLU A 147 -24.25 0.99 2.48
C GLU A 147 -23.53 2.34 2.36
N TYR A 148 -22.45 2.37 1.57
CA TYR A 148 -21.78 3.61 1.24
C TYR A 148 -22.70 4.53 0.44
N ALA A 149 -22.84 5.78 0.87
CA ALA A 149 -23.79 6.74 0.31
C ALA A 149 -23.13 7.93 -0.42
N GLY A 150 -21.80 7.97 -0.49
CA GLY A 150 -21.06 9.03 -1.17
C GLY A 150 -20.87 8.78 -2.67
N GLY A 151 -20.33 9.78 -3.36
CA GLY A 151 -19.89 9.73 -4.74
C GLY A 151 -18.55 9.02 -4.92
N GLY A 152 -18.18 8.73 -6.17
CA GLY A 152 -16.94 8.02 -6.51
C GLY A 152 -15.65 8.84 -6.34
N MET A 153 -15.75 10.13 -5.99
CA MET A 153 -14.63 11.06 -5.78
C MET A 153 -14.73 11.77 -4.42
N ASP A 154 -15.53 11.25 -3.49
CA ASP A 154 -15.73 11.83 -2.15
C ASP A 154 -14.64 11.36 -1.16
N TRP A 155 -13.51 10.90 -1.68
CA TRP A 155 -12.31 10.49 -0.95
C TRP A 155 -11.23 11.56 -1.03
#